data_AF-E3NSG5-F1
#
_entry.id   AF-E3NSG5-F1
#
_cell.length_a   1.000
_cell.length_b   1.000
_cell.length_c   1.000
_cell.angle_alpha   90.00
_cell.angle_beta   90.00
_cell.angle_gamma   90.00
#
_symmetry.space_group_name_H-M   'P 1'
#
loop_
_entity.id
_entity.type
_entity.pdbx_description
1 polymer ?
#
loop_
_entity_poly.entity_id
_entity_poly.type
_entity_poly.pdbx_seq_one_letter_code
_entity_poly.pdbx_strand_id
1 'polypeptide(L)'
;MEIDCKSVVLRKNLIWDMKWNVFLQKWIAMETNQNLEYLELDHRELNVFRHRVLYGIPHEVVDEGVKRVLKIRSDATQEIRGGIDIKRIDGKTATFFEYRTTRIQFLAMSVH
;
A
#
# COMPACT_ATOMS: atom_id res chain seq x y z
N MET A 1 20.74 5.76 8.74
CA MET A 1 20.08 4.46 8.95
C MET A 1 19.05 4.32 7.86
N GLU A 2 19.24 3.36 6.97
CA GLU A 2 18.26 3.01 5.93
C GLU A 2 17.29 2.00 6.55
N ILE A 3 15.99 2.29 6.54
CA ILE A 3 14.98 1.34 7.01
C ILE A 3 14.70 0.38 5.87
N ASP A 4 15.07 -0.88 6.06
CA ASP A 4 14.75 -1.97 5.15
C ASP A 4 14.10 -3.11 5.96
N CYS A 5 12.81 -3.30 5.74
CA CYS A 5 11.90 -4.07 6.58
C CYS A 5 10.79 -4.68 5.71
N LYS A 6 10.44 -5.94 5.98
CA LYS A 6 9.34 -6.63 5.30
C LYS A 6 7.97 -6.02 5.55
N SER A 7 7.75 -5.44 6.73
CA SER A 7 6.45 -4.93 7.15
C SER A 7 6.59 -3.55 7.78
N VAL A 8 5.82 -2.58 7.28
CA VAL A 8 5.72 -1.23 7.83
C VAL A 8 4.30 -1.00 8.31
N VAL A 9 4.18 -0.73 9.59
CA VAL A 9 2.90 -0.63 10.29
C VAL A 9 2.91 0.68 11.05
N LEU A 10 2.03 1.61 10.68
CA LEU A 10 1.93 2.89 11.36
C LEU A 10 0.50 3.14 11.81
N ARG A 11 0.36 3.55 13.08
CA ARG A 11 -0.92 3.83 13.71
C ARG A 11 -0.95 5.26 14.24
N LYS A 12 -2.08 5.94 14.06
CA LYS A 12 -2.33 7.34 14.44
C LYS A 12 -1.21 8.29 14.01
N ASN A 13 -0.64 8.04 12.82
CA ASN A 13 0.47 8.83 12.33
C ASN A 13 -0.02 10.15 11.71
N LEU A 14 0.77 11.21 11.87
CA LEU A 14 0.52 12.53 11.28
C LEU A 14 1.43 12.79 10.06
N ILE A 15 1.80 11.72 9.35
CA ILE A 15 2.64 11.84 8.16
C ILE A 15 1.80 12.44 7.03
N TRP A 16 2.29 13.56 6.50
CA TRP A 16 1.66 14.31 5.43
C TRP A 16 1.64 13.51 4.13
N ASP A 17 0.61 13.70 3.32
CA ASP A 17 0.39 12.98 2.06
C ASP A 17 1.59 13.08 1.11
N MET A 18 2.24 14.25 1.05
CA MET A 18 3.47 14.46 0.27
C MET A 18 4.62 13.54 0.70
N LYS A 19 4.77 13.24 1.99
CA LYS A 19 5.84 12.36 2.47
C LYS A 19 5.58 10.91 2.06
N TRP A 20 4.30 10.49 2.06
CA TRP A 20 3.92 9.19 1.51
C TRP A 20 4.14 9.08 0.01
N ASN A 21 3.81 10.14 -0.74
CA ASN A 21 4.05 10.20 -2.17
C ASN A 21 5.56 10.04 -2.48
N VAL A 22 6.41 10.80 -1.80
CA VAL A 22 7.88 10.70 -1.95
C VAL A 22 8.38 9.30 -1.57
N PHE A 23 7.86 8.71 -0.49
CA PHE A 23 8.23 7.34 -0.12
C PHE A 23 7.90 6.33 -1.22
N LEU A 24 6.69 6.40 -1.79
CA LEU A 24 6.25 5.48 -2.84
C LEU A 24 7.02 5.69 -4.16
N GLN A 25 7.33 6.93 -4.53
CA GLN A 25 8.20 7.22 -5.69
C GLN A 25 9.58 6.59 -5.53
N LYS A 26 10.18 6.74 -4.35
CA LYS A 26 11.47 6.11 -4.03
C LYS A 26 11.38 4.58 -4.02
N TRP A 27 10.29 4.02 -3.48
CA TRP A 27 10.09 2.59 -3.48
C TRP A 27 9.95 2.05 -4.92
N ILE A 28 9.18 2.73 -5.78
CA ILE A 28 9.05 2.41 -7.22
C ILE A 28 10.41 2.47 -7.93
N ALA A 29 11.25 3.44 -7.59
CA ALA A 29 12.61 3.60 -8.12
C ALA A 29 13.65 2.66 -7.49
N MET A 30 13.25 1.75 -6.59
CA MET A 30 14.15 0.85 -5.85
C MET A 30 15.17 1.57 -4.93
N GLU A 31 14.89 2.83 -4.55
CA GLU A 31 15.78 3.66 -3.72
C GLU A 31 15.51 3.52 -2.22
N THR A 32 14.47 2.80 -1.81
CA THR A 32 14.17 2.58 -0.38
C THR A 32 13.40 1.29 -0.14
N ASN A 33 13.68 0.66 1.00
CA ASN A 33 12.92 -0.46 1.56
C ASN A 33 12.58 -1.56 0.53
N GLN A 34 13.62 -2.06 -0.14
CA GLN A 34 13.47 -3.00 -1.26
C GLN A 34 12.83 -4.32 -0.82
N ASN A 35 12.99 -4.70 0.45
CA ASN A 35 12.42 -5.89 1.07
C ASN A 35 10.98 -5.72 1.56
N LEU A 36 10.34 -4.56 1.35
CA LEU A 36 8.95 -4.33 1.72
C LEU A 36 8.02 -5.35 1.05
N GLU A 37 7.26 -6.08 1.87
CA GLU A 37 6.18 -6.98 1.47
C GLU A 37 4.80 -6.41 1.87
N TYR A 38 4.74 -5.61 2.93
CA TYR A 38 3.50 -5.11 3.50
C TYR A 38 3.60 -3.70 4.11
N LEU A 39 2.67 -2.81 3.76
CA LEU A 39 2.47 -1.50 4.40
C LEU A 39 1.04 -1.43 4.94
N GLU A 40 0.85 -0.86 6.13
CA GLU A 40 -0.49 -0.55 6.63
C GLU A 40 -0.57 0.75 7.41
N LEU A 41 -1.61 1.52 7.08
CA LEU A 41 -1.96 2.80 7.67
C LEU A 41 -3.39 2.73 8.21
N ASP A 42 -3.62 3.23 9.42
CA ASP A 42 -4.96 3.39 9.96
C ASP A 42 -5.62 4.71 9.53
N HIS A 43 -6.96 4.73 9.54
CA HIS A 43 -7.76 5.94 9.33
C HIS A 43 -7.52 6.61 7.96
N ARG A 44 -7.29 5.81 6.92
CA ARG A 44 -7.16 6.25 5.53
C ARG A 44 -8.22 5.58 4.67
N GLU A 45 -8.79 6.35 3.75
CA GLU A 45 -9.69 5.85 2.71
C GLU A 45 -8.90 5.70 1.40
N LEU A 46 -9.07 4.59 0.69
CA LEU A 46 -8.33 4.23 -0.52
C LEU A 46 -8.52 5.26 -1.63
N ASN A 47 -9.76 5.74 -1.86
CA ASN A 47 -10.02 6.76 -2.88
C ASN A 47 -9.35 8.09 -2.54
N VAL A 48 -9.42 8.53 -1.28
CA VAL A 48 -8.74 9.74 -0.83
C VAL A 48 -7.22 9.60 -0.94
N PHE A 49 -6.68 8.44 -0.54
CA PHE A 49 -5.25 8.15 -0.64
C PHE A 49 -4.78 8.15 -2.09
N ARG A 50 -5.54 7.53 -2.99
CA ARG A 50 -5.28 7.57 -4.44
C ARG A 50 -5.14 9.00 -4.94
N HIS A 51 -6.13 9.86 -4.65
CA HIS A 51 -6.14 11.22 -5.16
C HIS A 51 -5.05 12.12 -4.57
N ARG A 52 -4.69 11.93 -3.29
CA ARG A 52 -3.76 12.82 -2.57
C ARG A 52 -2.33 12.32 -2.56
N VAL A 53 -2.13 11.01 -2.45
CA VAL A 53 -0.83 10.37 -2.28
C VAL A 53 -0.33 9.77 -3.58
N LEU A 54 -1.19 9.18 -4.42
CA LEU A 54 -0.78 8.63 -5.71
C LEU A 54 -0.80 9.64 -6.86
N TYR A 55 -0.98 10.93 -6.55
CA TYR A 55 -0.89 11.99 -7.54
C TYR A 55 0.48 12.00 -8.23
N GLY A 56 0.49 11.94 -9.55
CA GLY A 56 1.72 11.85 -10.36
C GLY A 56 2.44 10.48 -10.30
N ILE A 57 1.88 9.48 -9.61
CA ILE A 57 2.38 8.10 -9.61
C ILE A 57 1.53 7.28 -10.59
N PRO A 58 2.13 6.60 -11.60
CA PRO A 58 1.40 5.67 -12.46
C PRO A 58 0.75 4.56 -11.63
N HIS A 59 -0.57 4.41 -11.78
CA HIS A 59 -1.34 3.39 -11.08
C HIS A 59 -2.52 2.90 -11.92
N GLU A 60 -2.97 1.69 -11.66
CA GLU A 60 -4.13 1.06 -12.29
C GLU A 60 -5.20 0.81 -11.24
N VAL A 61 -6.45 1.13 -11.53
CA VAL A 61 -7.57 0.76 -10.66
C VAL A 61 -8.14 -0.54 -11.16
N VAL A 62 -8.13 -1.53 -10.27
CA VAL A 62 -8.57 -2.89 -10.58
C VAL A 62 -10.07 -2.98 -10.36
N ASP A 63 -10.77 -3.57 -11.32
CA ASP A 63 -12.20 -3.77 -11.29
C ASP A 63 -12.64 -4.62 -10.07
N GLU A 64 -13.76 -4.25 -9.43
CA GLU A 64 -14.28 -4.93 -8.24
C GLU A 64 -14.77 -6.37 -8.51
N GLY A 65 -14.99 -6.74 -9.78
CA GLY A 65 -15.24 -8.12 -10.19
C GLY A 65 -14.00 -9.02 -10.06
N VAL A 66 -12.80 -8.44 -9.99
CA VAL A 66 -11.54 -9.19 -9.85
C VAL A 66 -11.30 -9.50 -8.38
N LYS A 67 -11.23 -10.79 -8.05
CA LYS A 67 -10.90 -11.29 -6.71
C LYS A 67 -9.43 -11.63 -6.58
N ARG A 68 -8.83 -11.28 -5.45
CA ARG A 68 -7.43 -11.59 -5.12
C ARG A 68 -7.30 -11.98 -3.66
N VAL A 69 -6.33 -12.84 -3.33
CA VAL A 69 -5.95 -13.16 -1.95
C VAL A 69 -4.61 -12.51 -1.68
N LEU A 70 -4.59 -11.51 -0.80
CA LEU A 70 -3.39 -10.71 -0.51
C LEU A 70 -2.90 -10.93 0.93
N LYS A 71 -1.59 -10.79 1.15
CA LYS A 71 -1.00 -10.85 2.49
C LYS A 71 -1.41 -9.62 3.30
N ILE A 72 -1.75 -9.85 4.56
CA ILE A 72 -1.93 -8.83 5.60
C ILE A 72 -0.96 -9.08 6.77
N ARG A 73 -1.10 -8.36 7.88
CA ARG A 73 -0.25 -8.53 9.07
C ARG A 73 -0.14 -9.99 9.53
N SER A 74 1.02 -10.32 10.12
CA SER A 74 1.29 -11.62 10.76
C SER A 74 1.08 -12.82 9.83
N ASP A 75 1.44 -12.66 8.55
CA ASP A 75 1.32 -13.66 7.50
C ASP A 75 -0.11 -14.17 7.24
N ALA A 76 -1.12 -13.49 7.79
CA ALA A 76 -2.51 -13.75 7.45
C ALA A 76 -2.80 -13.28 6.02
N THR A 77 -3.93 -13.73 5.48
CA THR A 77 -4.38 -13.35 4.14
C THR A 77 -5.81 -12.82 4.17
N GLN A 78 -6.13 -11.99 3.17
CA GLN A 78 -7.45 -11.39 2.99
C GLN A 78 -7.90 -11.56 1.53
N GLU A 79 -9.09 -12.13 1.30
CA GLU A 79 -9.76 -12.01 0.00
C GLU A 79 -10.23 -10.55 -0.16
N ILE A 80 -9.81 -9.93 -1.25
CA ILE A 80 -10.21 -8.58 -1.65
C ILE A 80 -10.85 -8.60 -3.03
N ARG A 81 -11.53 -7.50 -3.34
CA ARG A 81 -12.12 -7.21 -4.65
C ARG A 81 -11.60 -5.88 -5.15
N GLY A 82 -11.12 -5.83 -6.39
CA GLY A 82 -10.50 -4.63 -6.96
C GLY A 82 -9.18 -4.27 -6.30
N GLY A 83 -8.97 -2.98 -6.03
CA GLY A 83 -7.74 -2.42 -5.47
C GLY A 83 -7.06 -1.43 -6.42
N ILE A 84 -5.87 -0.97 -6.04
CA ILE A 84 -5.07 -0.06 -6.86
C ILE A 84 -3.65 -0.60 -6.98
N ASP A 85 -3.23 -0.87 -8.21
CA ASP A 85 -1.93 -1.45 -8.50
C ASP A 85 -0.93 -0.32 -8.83
N ILE A 86 0.25 -0.39 -8.23
CA ILE A 86 1.46 0.34 -8.66
C ILE A 86 2.54 -0.67 -9.06
N LYS A 87 3.39 -0.29 -10.02
CA LYS A 87 4.50 -1.14 -10.47
C LYS A 87 5.83 -0.52 -10.08
N ARG A 88 6.70 -1.35 -9.52
CA ARG A 88 8.10 -1.02 -9.24
C ARG A 88 8.96 -1.29 -10.46
N ILE A 89 10.10 -0.61 -10.59
CA ILE A 89 10.98 -0.71 -11.76
C ILE A 89 11.56 -2.12 -11.99
N ASP A 90 11.58 -2.96 -10.96
CA ASP A 90 12.00 -4.37 -11.04
C ASP A 90 10.85 -5.32 -11.47
N GLY A 91 9.68 -4.79 -11.80
CA GLY A 91 8.53 -5.54 -12.27
C GLY A 91 7.58 -6.03 -11.18
N LYS A 92 7.90 -5.83 -9.89
CA LYS A 92 6.97 -6.17 -8.80
C LYS A 92 5.74 -5.28 -8.82
N THR A 93 4.60 -5.87 -8.47
CA THR A 93 3.35 -5.13 -8.33
C THR A 93 3.02 -4.99 -6.85
N ALA A 94 2.53 -3.82 -6.46
CA ALA A 94 1.95 -3.62 -5.14
C ALA A 94 0.49 -3.20 -5.28
N THR A 95 -0.40 -3.92 -4.60
CA THR A 95 -1.84 -3.63 -4.59
C THR A 95 -2.18 -2.89 -3.30
N PHE A 96 -2.76 -1.70 -3.40
CA PHE A 96 -3.44 -1.03 -2.31
C PHE A 96 -4.89 -1.48 -2.19
N PHE A 97 -5.33 -1.73 -0.97
CA PHE A 97 -6.70 -2.14 -0.67
C PHE A 97 -7.12 -1.72 0.73
N GLU A 98 -8.43 -1.69 0.94
CA GLU A 98 -9.00 -1.47 2.27
C GLU A 98 -9.38 -2.80 2.90
N TYR A 99 -9.18 -2.88 4.21
CA TYR A 99 -9.84 -3.90 4.99
C TYR A 99 -10.18 -3.35 6.37
N ARG A 100 -11.23 -3.92 6.98
CA ARG A 100 -11.75 -3.46 8.26
C ARG A 100 -11.60 -4.56 9.31
N THR A 101 -11.14 -4.17 10.49
CA THR A 101 -11.43 -4.92 11.71
C THR A 101 -12.66 -4.32 12.39
N THR A 102 -13.15 -4.95 13.44
CA THR A 102 -14.36 -4.51 14.18
C THR A 102 -14.34 -3.06 14.66
N ARG A 103 -13.17 -2.40 14.70
CA ARG A 103 -12.99 -1.06 15.26
C ARG A 103 -12.31 -0.06 14.32
N ILE A 104 -11.57 -0.51 13.31
CA ILE A 104 -10.69 0.36 12.54
C ILE A 104 -10.67 -0.07 11.07
N GLN A 105 -10.73 0.93 10.18
CA GLN A 105 -10.45 0.79 8.76
C GLN A 105 -8.97 1.01 8.50
N PHE A 106 -8.37 0.06 7.78
CA PHE A 106 -6.99 0.10 7.34
C PHE A 106 -6.92 0.26 5.84
N LEU A 107 -5.97 1.08 5.42
CA LEU A 107 -5.41 1.03 4.09
C LEU A 107 -4.16 0.17 4.17
N ALA A 108 -4.12 -0.89 3.36
CA ALA A 108 -2.97 -1.76 3.23
C ALA A 108 -2.38 -1.69 1.82
N MET A 109 -1.11 -2.05 1.72
CA MET A 109 -0.41 -2.34 0.48
C MET A 109 0.25 -3.71 0.63
N SER A 110 0.04 -4.61 -0.32
CA SER A 110 0.73 -5.90 -0.39
C SER A 110 1.53 -5.99 -1.69
N VAL A 111 2.80 -6.39 -1.58
CA VAL A 111 3.71 -6.57 -2.73
C VAL A 111 3.72 -8.03 -3.16
N HIS A 112 3.55 -8.29 -4.46
CA HIS A 112 3.53 -9.62 -5.08
C HIS A 112 4.08 -9.63 -6.51
#